data_AF-H9MBW8-F1
#
_entry.id   AF-H9MBW8-F1
#
_cell.length_a   1.000
_cell.length_b   1.000
_cell.length_c   1.000
_cell.angle_alpha   90.00
_cell.angle_beta   90.00
_cell.angle_gamma   90.00
#
_symmetry.space_group_name_H-M   'P 1'
#
loop_
_entity.id
_entity.type
_entity.pdbx_description
1 polymer ?
#
loop_
_entity_poly.entity_id
_entity_poly.type
_entity_poly.pdbx_seq_one_letter_code
_entity_poly.pdbx_strand_id
1 'polypeptide(L)' 'RVRDGCKSACAAFNQPQYCCTGAYSDNCSPTNYSKFFKQQCPQAYSYAKDDATSTSTCPGGANYNVVFCG' A
#
# COMPACT_ATOMS: atom_id res chain seq x y z
N ARG A 1 10.52 12.60 -0.98
CA ARG A 1 9.30 13.43 -1.08
C ARG A 1 9.19 13.95 -2.51
N VAL A 2 7.97 14.15 -3.01
CA VAL A 2 7.71 14.86 -4.27
C VAL A 2 6.93 16.12 -3.94
N ARG A 3 6.84 17.07 -4.89
CA ARG A 3 5.95 18.22 -4.72
C ARG A 3 4.53 17.70 -4.52
N ASP A 4 3.89 18.13 -3.43
CA ASP A 4 2.51 17.79 -3.08
C ASP A 4 2.23 16.28 -2.93
N GLY A 5 3.24 15.47 -2.56
CA GLY A 5 3.03 14.04 -2.34
C GLY A 5 4.19 13.28 -1.72
N CYS A 6 3.93 12.01 -1.41
CA CYS A 6 4.90 11.08 -0.85
C CYS A 6 4.98 9.81 -1.71
N LYS A 7 6.16 9.52 -2.26
CA LYS A 7 6.40 8.29 -3.04
C LYS A 7 6.43 7.08 -2.12
N SER A 8 5.88 5.97 -2.58
CA SER A 8 6.16 4.65 -2.00
C SER A 8 7.63 4.28 -2.18
N ALA A 9 8.13 3.32 -1.40
CA ALA A 9 9.51 2.83 -1.55
C ALA A 9 9.76 2.22 -2.93
N CYS A 10 8.79 1.49 -3.49
CA CYS A 10 8.90 0.96 -4.85
C CYS A 10 9.06 2.10 -5.87
N ALA A 11 8.22 3.14 -5.82
CA ALA A 11 8.29 4.27 -6.75
C ALA A 11 9.55 5.15 -6.56
N ALA A 12 10.18 5.09 -5.38
CA ALA A 12 11.39 5.84 -5.08
C ALA A 12 12.67 5.09 -5.48
N PHE A 13 12.71 3.78 -5.25
CA PHE A 13 13.95 3.00 -5.35
C PHE A 13 13.93 1.96 -6.47
N ASN A 14 12.75 1.53 -6.92
CA ASN A 14 12.56 0.51 -7.96
C ASN A 14 13.32 -0.81 -7.67
N GLN A 15 13.40 -1.21 -6.41
CA GLN A 15 14.12 -2.42 -5.99
C GLN A 15 13.13 -3.56 -5.71
N PRO A 16 13.50 -4.82 -6.03
CA PRO A 16 12.61 -5.98 -5.91
C PRO A 16 11.96 -6.14 -4.53
N GLN A 17 12.69 -5.88 -3.45
CA GLN A 17 12.17 -6.00 -2.09
C GLN A 17 11.10 -4.97 -1.72
N TYR A 18 11.06 -3.82 -2.41
CA TYR A 18 10.02 -2.80 -2.19
C TYR A 18 8.84 -2.95 -3.14
N CYS A 19 9.08 -3.54 -4.32
CA CYS A 19 8.08 -3.74 -5.35
C CYS A 19 7.44 -5.14 -5.30
N CYS A 20 7.95 -6.04 -4.45
CA CYS A 20 7.53 -7.43 -4.35
C CYS A 20 7.63 -8.19 -5.69
N THR A 21 8.77 -8.06 -6.37
CA THR A 21 9.03 -8.70 -7.68
C THR A 21 10.20 -9.69 -7.60
N GLY A 22 10.32 -10.58 -8.59
CA GLY A 22 11.38 -11.58 -8.66
C GLY A 22 11.39 -12.48 -7.43
N ALA A 23 12.54 -12.59 -6.75
CA ALA A 23 12.68 -13.39 -5.52
C ALA A 23 11.77 -12.94 -4.36
N TYR A 24 11.19 -11.74 -4.44
CA TYR A 24 10.28 -11.18 -3.45
C TYR A 24 8.80 -11.26 -3.88
N SER A 25 8.45 -12.00 -4.94
CA SER A 25 7.05 -12.21 -5.36
C SER A 25 6.20 -12.82 -4.25
N ASP A 26 6.77 -13.78 -3.53
CA ASP A 26 6.08 -14.56 -2.49
C ASP A 26 6.68 -14.34 -1.10
N ASN A 27 7.89 -13.78 -1.03
CA ASN A 27 8.61 -13.47 0.20
C ASN A 27 8.74 -11.96 0.45
N CYS A 28 7.67 -11.21 0.21
CA CYS A 28 7.68 -9.75 0.41
C CYS A 28 7.28 -9.38 1.85
N SER A 29 8.26 -8.93 2.64
CA SER A 29 8.02 -8.51 4.02
C SER A 29 7.78 -6.98 4.14
N PRO A 30 7.01 -6.52 5.12
CA PRO A 30 6.88 -5.10 5.43
C PRO A 30 8.24 -4.45 5.71
N THR A 31 8.46 -3.25 5.20
CA THR A 31 9.69 -2.48 5.39
C THR A 31 9.41 -1.26 6.28
N ASN A 32 10.45 -0.58 6.74
CA ASN A 32 10.27 0.67 7.50
C ASN A 32 9.49 1.72 6.69
N TYR A 33 9.62 1.72 5.35
CA TYR A 33 8.88 2.61 4.47
C TYR A 33 7.39 2.24 4.38
N SER A 34 7.04 0.96 4.21
CA SER A 34 5.63 0.57 4.16
C SER A 34 4.96 0.73 5.53
N LYS A 35 5.65 0.40 6.62
CA LYS A 35 5.16 0.62 8.00
C LYS A 35 4.81 2.09 8.27
N PHE A 36 5.59 3.04 7.74
CA PHE A 36 5.26 4.46 7.83
C PHE A 36 3.88 4.77 7.24
N PHE A 37 3.61 4.33 6.00
CA PHE A 37 2.30 4.55 5.37
C PHE A 37 1.17 3.83 6.12
N LYS A 38 1.43 2.62 6.62
CA LYS A 38 0.45 1.84 7.38
C LYS A 38 0.05 2.52 8.69
N GLN A 39 1.00 3.16 9.37
CA GLN A 39 0.72 3.91 10.60
C GLN A 39 -0.17 5.14 10.35
N GLN A 40 -0.01 5.80 9.19
CA GLN A 40 -0.82 6.98 8.85
C GLN A 40 -2.20 6.60 8.32
N CYS A 41 -2.29 5.54 7.52
CA CYS A 41 -3.55 5.05 6.95
C CYS A 41 -3.70 3.53 7.18
N PRO A 42 -4.14 3.09 8.38
CA PRO A 42 -4.16 1.67 8.76
C PRO A 42 -5.07 0.78 7.91
N GLN A 43 -6.10 1.34 7.29
CA GLN A 43 -7.03 0.60 6.43
C GLN A 43 -6.58 0.55 4.96
N ALA A 44 -5.55 1.32 4.59
CA ALA A 44 -5.04 1.35 3.22
C ALA A 44 -3.90 0.35 3.03
N TYR A 45 -3.72 -0.09 1.78
CA TYR A 45 -2.56 -0.86 1.37
C TYR A 45 -1.29 -0.03 1.47
N SER A 46 -0.32 -0.49 2.26
CA SER A 46 0.96 0.19 2.43
C SER A 46 2.10 -0.39 1.57
N TYR A 47 1.93 -1.62 1.07
CA TYR A 47 2.78 -2.31 0.11
C TYR A 47 1.99 -3.39 -0.64
N ALA A 48 2.59 -4.02 -1.65
CA ALA A 48 1.87 -4.88 -2.59
C ALA A 48 1.28 -6.18 -2.01
N LYS A 49 1.67 -6.59 -0.80
CA LYS A 49 1.16 -7.82 -0.14
C LYS A 49 0.42 -7.53 1.17
N ASP A 50 -0.08 -6.31 1.35
CA ASP A 50 -0.78 -5.87 2.58
C ASP A 50 -2.26 -6.29 2.64
N ASP A 51 -2.62 -7.45 2.09
CA ASP A 51 -4.02 -7.89 1.94
C ASP A 51 -4.70 -8.11 3.29
N ALA A 52 -4.01 -8.78 4.22
CA ALA A 52 -4.59 -9.23 5.49
C ALA A 52 -5.20 -8.10 6.35
N THR A 53 -4.78 -6.86 6.15
CA THR A 53 -5.25 -5.70 6.93
C THR A 53 -5.83 -4.57 6.08
N SER A 54 -5.94 -4.76 4.77
CA SER A 54 -6.34 -3.68 3.83
C SER A 54 -7.42 -4.13 2.84
N THR A 55 -7.66 -5.43 2.70
CA THR A 55 -8.74 -5.94 1.85
C THR A 55 -10.10 -5.59 2.46
N SER A 56 -10.85 -4.73 1.78
CA SER A 56 -12.24 -4.41 2.12
C SER A 56 -13.16 -4.99 1.06
N THR A 57 -14.19 -5.72 1.47
CA THR A 57 -15.19 -6.30 0.56
C THR A 57 -16.59 -5.85 0.96
N CYS A 58 -17.45 -5.64 -0.04
CA CYS A 58 -18.87 -5.33 0.16
C CYS A 58 -19.73 -6.37 -0.59
N PRO A 59 -20.92 -6.71 -0.06
CA PRO A 59 -21.88 -7.55 -0.78
C PRO A 59 -22.29 -6.95 -2.13
N GLY A 60 -22.77 -7.80 -3.03
CA GLY A 60 -23.29 -7.36 -4.34
C GLY A 60 -24.45 -6.37 -4.19
N GLY A 61 -24.45 -5.32 -5.01
CA GLY A 61 -25.46 -4.24 -4.98
C GLY A 61 -25.09 -3.05 -4.09
N ALA A 62 -23.89 -3.03 -3.49
CA ALA A 62 -23.40 -1.87 -2.75
C ALA A 62 -23.13 -0.65 -3.68
N ASN A 63 -23.40 0.54 -3.16
CA ASN A 63 -22.98 1.81 -3.75
C ASN A 63 -21.70 2.30 -3.04
N TYR A 64 -20.93 3.16 -3.71
CA TYR A 64 -19.67 3.70 -3.19
C TYR A 64 -19.69 5.22 -3.20
N ASN A 65 -19.11 5.83 -2.17
CA ASN A 65 -18.84 7.26 -2.10
C ASN A 65 -17.34 7.47 -1.88
N VAL A 66 -16.70 8.26 -2.75
CA VAL A 66 -15.27 8.55 -2.69
C VAL A 66 -15.09 10.04 -2.39
N VAL A 67 -14.50 10.34 -1.24
CA VAL A 67 -14.31 11.70 -0.75
C VAL A 67 -12.82 12.00 -0.61
N PHE A 68 -12.40 13.14 -1.17
CA PHE A 68 -11.04 13.66 -0.98
C PHE A 68 -11.04 14.66 0.18
N CYS A 69 -10.03 14.56 1.07
CA CYS A 69 -9.93 15.40 2.27
C CYS A 69 -11.14 15.24 3.22
N GLY A 70 -11.58 14.00 3.44
CA GLY A 70 -12.65 13.63 4.38
C GLY A 70 -12.16 13.39 5.80
#